data_AF-A0A3D3UGA5-F1
#
_entry.id   AF-A0A3D3UGA5-F1
#
_cell.length_a   1.000
_cell.length_b   1.000
_cell.length_c   1.000
_cell.angle_alpha   90.00
_cell.angle_beta   90.00
_cell.angle_gamma   90.00
#
_symmetry.space_group_name_H-M   'P 1'
#
loop_
_entity.id
_entity.type
_entity.pdbx_description
1 polymer ?
#
loop_
_entity_poly.entity_id
_entity_poly.type
_entity_poly.pdbx_seq_one_letter_code
_entity_poly.pdbx_strand_id
1 'polypeptide(L)' 'AFMNGDISTVMSPRTVLTWAENASIFNDVGFAFRLTFLNKCDELERPTVAEFYQRCFGEELPESAAHITMS' A
#
# COMPACT_ATOMS: atom_id res chain seq x y z
N ALA A 1 10.57 -7.62 7.52
CA ALA A 1 10.10 -6.72 6.46
C ALA A 1 11.30 -6.19 5.67
N PHE A 2 11.62 -4.89 5.68
CA PHE A 2 12.64 -4.32 4.80
C PHE A 2 14.05 -4.91 5.00
N MET A 3 14.55 -4.89 6.24
CA MET A 3 15.89 -5.44 6.56
C MET A 3 15.99 -6.95 6.38
N ASN A 4 14.86 -7.65 6.35
CA ASN A 4 14.80 -9.10 6.13
C ASN A 4 14.62 -9.45 4.64
N GLY A 5 14.42 -8.46 3.77
CA GLY A 5 14.22 -8.64 2.33
C GLY A 5 12.77 -8.92 1.90
N ASP A 6 11.78 -8.85 2.80
CA ASP A 6 10.38 -9.14 2.47
C ASP A 6 9.70 -7.99 1.69
N ILE A 7 10.26 -6.79 1.76
CA ILE A 7 9.85 -5.62 0.98
C ILE A 7 11.10 -4.88 0.50
N SER A 8 11.12 -4.48 -0.77
CA SER A 8 12.25 -3.79 -1.40
C SER A 8 12.10 -2.26 -1.37
N THR A 9 10.87 -1.77 -1.15
CA THR A 9 10.55 -0.33 -1.21
C THR A 9 9.97 0.15 0.12
N VAL A 10 10.41 1.33 0.57
CA VAL A 10 9.88 2.03 1.75
C VAL A 10 9.38 3.42 1.36
N MET A 11 8.42 3.95 2.12
CA MET A 11 8.02 5.34 1.97
C MET A 11 9.12 6.26 2.51
N SER A 12 9.54 7.22 1.70
CA SER A 12 10.30 8.37 2.20
C SER A 12 9.38 9.31 3.01
N PRO A 13 9.91 10.21 3.86
CA PRO A 13 9.09 11.22 4.54
C PRO A 13 8.23 12.05 3.57
N ARG A 14 8.75 12.33 2.36
CA ARG A 14 8.00 13.02 1.31
C ARG A 14 6.79 12.21 0.85
N THR A 15 6.98 10.91 0.64
CA THR A 15 5.90 10.00 0.25
C THR A 15 4.81 9.92 1.31
N VAL A 16 5.19 9.95 2.59
CA VAL A 16 4.25 9.98 3.72
C VAL A 16 3.40 11.26 3.70
N LEU A 17 4.02 12.42 3.46
CA LEU A 17 3.29 13.69 3.36
C LEU A 17 2.29 13.67 2.19
N THR A 18 2.73 13.21 1.01
CA THR A 18 1.83 13.07 -0.15
C THR A 18 0.67 12.12 0.13
N TRP A 19 0.90 11.04 0.89
CA TRP A 19 -0.18 10.13 1.27
C TRP A 19 -1.20 10.84 2.18
N ALA A 20 -0.74 11.58 3.18
CA ALA A 20 -1.61 12.34 4.08
C ALA A 20 -2.44 13.40 3.32
N GLU A 21 -1.83 14.11 2.39
CA GLU A 21 -2.53 15.08 1.53
C GLU A 21 -3.61 14.39 0.68
N ASN A 22 -3.26 13.29 0.01
CA ASN A 22 -4.22 12.52 -0.79
C ASN A 22 -5.37 11.97 0.08
N ALA A 23 -5.07 11.49 1.29
CA ALA A 23 -6.10 11.00 2.21
C ALA A 23 -7.09 12.12 2.60
N SER A 24 -6.59 13.35 2.80
CA SER A 24 -7.45 14.52 3.05
C SER A 24 -8.26 14.96 1.81
N ILE A 25 -7.71 14.83 0.61
CA ILE A 25 -8.39 15.23 -0.64
C ILE A 25 -9.52 14.24 -0.97
N PHE A 26 -9.22 12.94 -0.92
CA PHE A 26 -10.17 11.89 -1.29
C PHE A 26 -11.08 11.47 -0.15
N ASN A 27 -10.75 11.84 1.09
CA ASN A 27 -11.41 11.36 2.32
C ASN A 27 -11.42 9.83 2.42
N ASP A 28 -10.36 9.19 1.94
CA ASP A 28 -10.18 7.74 1.93
C ASP A 28 -8.69 7.41 2.10
N VAL A 29 -8.34 6.86 3.26
CA VAL A 29 -6.96 6.54 3.65
C VAL A 29 -6.42 5.38 2.81
N GLY A 30 -7.24 4.36 2.56
CA GLY A 30 -6.85 3.16 1.83
C GLY A 30 -6.66 3.42 0.34
N PHE A 31 -7.56 4.19 -0.27
CA PHE A 31 -7.40 4.64 -1.64
C PHE A 31 -6.15 5.52 -1.81
N ALA A 32 -5.94 6.47 -0.90
CA ALA A 32 -4.76 7.33 -0.93
C ALA A 32 -3.44 6.54 -0.75
N PHE A 33 -3.45 5.51 0.11
CA PHE A 33 -2.30 4.63 0.32
C PHE A 33 -1.95 3.88 -0.96
N ARG A 34 -2.96 3.35 -1.65
CA ARG A 34 -2.79 2.63 -2.91
C ARG A 34 -2.18 3.50 -4.00
N LEU A 35 -2.74 4.69 -4.20
CA LEU A 35 -2.25 5.66 -5.17
C LEU A 35 -0.80 6.08 -4.89
N THR A 36 -0.47 6.25 -3.61
CA THR A 36 0.81 6.85 -3.21
C THR A 36 1.95 5.83 -3.14
N PHE A 37 1.66 4.60 -2.71
CA PHE A 37 2.66 3.59 -2.40
C PHE A 37 2.39 2.20 -2.96
N LEU A 38 1.25 1.56 -2.65
CA LEU A 38 1.04 0.14 -3.01
C LEU A 38 1.20 -0.13 -4.51
N ASN A 39 0.70 0.76 -5.37
CA ASN A 39 0.81 0.61 -6.83
C ASN A 39 2.25 0.71 -7.35
N LYS A 40 3.17 1.27 -6.55
CA LYS A 40 4.60 1.39 -6.88
C LYS A 40 5.42 0.21 -6.36
N CYS A 41 4.87 -0.61 -5.47
CA CYS A 41 5.52 -1.82 -5.00
C CYS A 41 5.55 -2.88 -6.11
N ASP A 42 6.56 -3.73 -6.06
CA ASP A 42 6.60 -4.96 -6.85
C ASP A 42 5.34 -5.79 -6.56
N GLU A 43 4.76 -6.39 -7.60
CA GLU A 43 3.52 -7.15 -7.48
C GLU A 43 3.63 -8.33 -6.53
N LEU A 44 4.81 -8.96 -6.45
CA LEU A 44 5.09 -10.06 -5.54
C LEU A 44 5.07 -9.61 -4.06
N GLU A 45 5.34 -8.34 -3.79
CA GLU A 45 5.38 -7.76 -2.44
C GLU A 45 4.04 -7.14 -2.01
N ARG A 46 3.14 -6.83 -2.97
CA ARG A 46 1.84 -6.18 -2.68
C ARG A 46 1.00 -6.92 -1.64
N PRO A 47 0.91 -8.28 -1.61
CA PRO A 47 0.18 -8.99 -0.57
C PRO A 47 0.75 -8.73 0.83
N THR A 48 2.08 -8.76 0.97
CA THR A 48 2.77 -8.49 2.24
C THR A 48 2.56 -7.04 2.69
N VAL A 49 2.62 -6.08 1.77
CA VAL A 49 2.35 -4.67 2.08
C VAL A 49 0.88 -4.47 2.49
N ALA A 50 -0.06 -5.16 1.85
CA ALA A 50 -1.47 -5.12 2.22
C ALA A 50 -1.74 -5.74 3.59
N GLU A 51 -1.05 -6.83 3.95
CA GLU A 51 -1.10 -7.40 5.30
C GLU A 51 -0.62 -6.39 6.35
N PHE A 52 0.48 -5.66 6.07
CA PHE A 52 0.94 -4.61 6.98
C PHE A 52 -0.07 -3.47 7.11
N TYR A 53 -0.73 -3.08 6.01
CA TYR A 53 -1.81 -2.10 6.08
C TYR A 53 -2.95 -2.62 6.97
N GLN A 54 -3.43 -3.84 6.74
CA GLN A 54 -4.50 -4.46 7.54
C GLN A 54 -4.13 -4.54 9.03
N ARG A 55 -2.89 -4.92 9.36
CA ARG A 55 -2.43 -5.00 10.75
C ARG A 55 -2.35 -3.64 11.44
N CYS A 56 -2.04 -2.58 10.69
CA CYS A 56 -1.96 -1.22 11.22
C CYS A 56 -3.33 -0.55 11.35
N PHE A 57 -4.25 -0.80 10.40
CA PHE A 57 -5.51 -0.05 10.29
C PHE A 57 -6.77 -0.89 10.54
N GLY A 58 -6.65 -2.22 10.62
CA GLY A 58 -7.80 -3.12 10.79
C GLY A 58 -8.68 -3.25 9.54
N GLU A 59 -8.22 -2.77 8.39
CA GLU A 59 -8.99 -2.68 7.14
C GLU A 59 -8.25 -3.38 5.99
N GLU A 60 -8.98 -4.11 5.15
CA GLU A 60 -8.44 -4.73 3.94
C GLU A 60 -8.46 -3.74 2.76
N LEU A 61 -7.44 -3.81 1.91
CA LEU A 61 -7.38 -3.02 0.68
C LEU A 61 -8.14 -3.75 -0.45
N PRO A 62 -9.11 -3.12 -1.13
CA PRO A 62 -9.97 -3.81 -2.11
C PRO A 62 -9.24 -4.47 -3.29
N GLU A 63 -8.03 -4.03 -3.62
CA GLU A 63 -7.29 -4.46 -4.82
C GLU A 63 -6.02 -5.26 -4.55
N SER A 64 -5.69 -5.59 -3.29
CA SER A 64 -4.59 -6.53 -3.01
C SER A 64 -4.85 -7.94 -3.58
N ALA A 65 -6.09 -8.25 -3.96
CA ALA A 65 -6.50 -9.49 -4.62
C ALA A 65 -6.72 -9.35 -6.14
N ALA A 66 -6.63 -8.14 -6.72
CA ALA A 66 -7.13 -7.86 -8.08
C ALA A 66 -6.18 -8.22 -9.24
N HIS A 67 -5.25 -9.17 -9.03
CA HIS A 67 -4.47 -9.76 -10.13
C HIS A 67 -4.59 -11.30 -10.22
N ILE A 68 -5.62 -11.89 -9.58
CA ILE A 68 -6.08 -13.25 -9.87
C ILE A 68 -7.38 -13.17 -10.68
N THR A 69 -7.31 -12.61 -11.87
CA THR A 69 -8.19 -13.03 -12.96
C THR A 69 -7.27 -13.44 -14.10
N MET A 70 -6.77 -14.68 -13.98
CA MET A 70 -6.21 -15.39 -15.12
C MET A 70 -7.37 -15.64 -16.10
N SER A 71 -7.34 -14.95 -17.24
CA SER A 71 -7.97 -15.43 -18.47
C SER A 71 -7.28 -16.70 -18.98
#